data_AF-A0A558AC46-F1
#
_entry.id   AF-A0A558AC46-F1
#
_cell.length_a   1.000
_cell.length_b   1.000
_cell.length_c   1.000
_cell.angle_alpha   90.00
_cell.angle_beta   90.00
_cell.angle_gamma   90.00
#
_symmetry.space_group_name_H-M   'P 1'
#
loop_
_entity.id
_entity.type
_entity.pdbx_description
1 polymer ?
#
loop_
_entity_poly.entity_id
_entity_poly.type
_entity_poly.pdbx_seq_one_letter_code
_entity_poly.pdbx_strand_id
1 'polypeptide(L)'
;MATAAPALADSGRQDNPPSWGLDRIDQRDSATDHLYRYDTTADQVTVYVIDTGVDATQPEFEGRVEPGQNFVDNNTDTSDGNGDGTRLASILGGKDYGVAKGVHIVPVKVLDSGGNGNLVSIISGIGWVAQNVKQPAVAVLGIGGPGNDQLDKAVKTLAAVMPVAVPAGWSAADVSTSSPGRVPDVLTVGAMDQNNAVSPKTNFGAGVDVFAPGVDVPAVAPGGASPTSGTSMAAAFVAGAAALYRAENPSATPAQVSQAIVDRATPNVLTGVPDGTPNRLLCTVPGTVSEAQ
;
A
#
# COMPACT_ATOMS: atom_id res chain seq x y z
N MET A 1 -4.47 -36.36 -4.16
CA MET A 1 -5.31 -35.60 -5.10
C MET A 1 -4.75 -34.19 -5.15
N ALA A 2 -4.18 -33.77 -6.27
CA ALA A 2 -3.69 -32.41 -6.44
C ALA A 2 -4.91 -31.49 -6.61
N THR A 3 -5.14 -30.61 -5.65
CA THR A 3 -6.10 -29.52 -5.81
C THR A 3 -5.56 -28.59 -6.89
N ALA A 4 -6.26 -28.48 -8.02
CA ALA A 4 -5.95 -27.51 -9.04
C ALA A 4 -5.89 -26.12 -8.40
N ALA A 5 -4.83 -25.35 -8.72
CA ALA A 5 -4.77 -23.95 -8.36
C ALA A 5 -6.05 -23.26 -8.88
N PRO A 6 -6.70 -22.38 -8.09
CA PRO A 6 -7.79 -21.59 -8.61
C PRO A 6 -7.31 -20.86 -9.87
N ALA A 7 -8.13 -20.85 -10.93
CA ALA A 7 -7.82 -20.09 -12.12
C ALA A 7 -7.54 -18.64 -11.69
N LEU A 8 -6.33 -18.15 -11.97
CA LEU A 8 -5.97 -16.75 -11.72
C LEU A 8 -6.99 -15.88 -12.47
N ALA A 9 -7.73 -15.03 -11.75
CA ALA A 9 -8.59 -14.02 -12.35
C ALA A 9 -7.77 -13.10 -13.28
N ASP A 10 -8.39 -12.67 -14.38
CA ASP A 10 -7.79 -12.16 -15.62
C ASP A 10 -6.53 -11.28 -15.47
N SER A 11 -5.41 -11.77 -15.98
CA SER A 11 -4.25 -10.94 -16.34
C SER A 11 -4.67 -9.87 -17.34
N GLY A 12 -4.12 -8.66 -17.24
CA GLY A 12 -4.52 -7.55 -18.09
C GLY A 12 -3.45 -6.49 -18.28
N ARG A 13 -3.82 -5.49 -19.08
CA ARG A 13 -3.05 -4.27 -19.25
C ARG A 13 -3.96 -3.06 -19.31
N GLN A 14 -3.46 -1.93 -18.84
CA GLN A 14 -4.08 -0.62 -18.96
C GLN A 14 -3.20 0.26 -19.84
N ASP A 15 -3.73 0.69 -20.98
CA ASP A 15 -3.04 1.62 -21.87
C ASP A 15 -3.21 3.06 -21.34
N ASN A 16 -2.12 3.83 -21.28
CA ASN A 16 -2.04 5.19 -20.75
C ASN A 16 -2.65 5.32 -19.33
N PRO A 17 -2.11 4.62 -18.32
CA PRO A 17 -2.60 4.73 -16.96
C PRO A 17 -2.51 6.21 -16.49
N PRO A 18 -3.54 6.75 -15.79
CA PRO A 18 -3.55 8.15 -15.37
C PRO A 18 -2.49 8.45 -14.30
N SER A 19 -1.98 7.43 -13.62
CA SER A 19 -0.90 7.53 -12.66
C SER A 19 0.41 7.05 -13.28
N TRP A 20 1.40 7.94 -13.35
CA TRP A 20 2.76 7.59 -13.74
C TRP A 20 3.37 6.50 -12.85
N GLY A 21 2.90 6.39 -11.60
CA GLY A 21 3.39 5.39 -10.66
C GLY A 21 3.03 3.97 -11.08
N LEU A 22 1.89 3.76 -11.74
CA LEU A 22 1.51 2.45 -12.27
C LEU A 22 2.44 2.02 -13.41
N ASP A 23 2.65 2.92 -14.39
CA ASP A 23 3.61 2.75 -15.49
C ASP A 23 5.02 2.49 -14.95
N ARG A 24 5.41 3.14 -13.85
CA ARG A 24 6.76 2.95 -13.30
C ARG A 24 6.97 1.57 -12.69
N ILE A 25 6.00 1.00 -11.99
CA ILE A 25 6.25 -0.18 -11.13
C ILE A 25 6.25 -1.50 -11.90
N ASP A 26 5.65 -1.61 -13.09
CA ASP A 26 5.61 -2.87 -13.86
C ASP A 26 6.82 -3.04 -14.81
N GLN A 27 7.86 -2.22 -14.63
CA GLN A 27 9.08 -2.24 -15.44
C GLN A 27 10.37 -2.00 -14.64
N ARG A 28 11.49 -2.49 -15.17
CA ARG A 28 12.83 -2.28 -14.58
C ARG A 28 13.59 -1.12 -15.20
N ASP A 29 13.43 -0.91 -16.50
CA ASP A 29 13.97 0.28 -17.18
C ASP A 29 13.26 1.55 -16.69
N SER A 30 13.98 2.66 -16.72
CA SER A 30 13.47 4.00 -16.39
C SER A 30 12.58 4.62 -17.48
N ALA A 31 12.69 4.16 -18.73
CA ALA A 31 11.87 4.69 -19.83
C ALA A 31 10.42 4.20 -19.72
N THR A 32 9.49 5.09 -19.36
CA THR A 32 8.04 4.80 -19.31
C THR A 32 7.52 4.34 -20.66
N ASP A 33 6.67 3.33 -20.68
CA ASP A 33 6.07 2.80 -21.92
C ASP A 33 4.57 3.10 -22.05
N HIS A 34 4.00 3.82 -21.09
CA HIS A 34 2.58 4.17 -21.02
C HIS A 34 1.66 2.96 -20.91
N LEU A 35 2.16 1.87 -20.32
CA LEU A 35 1.39 0.67 -20.04
C LEU A 35 1.48 0.34 -18.55
N TYR A 36 0.40 -0.21 -18.01
CA TYR A 36 0.47 -0.91 -16.73
C TYR A 36 -0.05 -2.33 -16.90
N ARG A 37 0.80 -3.31 -16.63
CA ARG A 37 0.51 -4.74 -16.78
C ARG A 37 0.38 -5.41 -15.41
N TYR A 38 -0.55 -6.34 -15.31
CA TYR A 38 -0.81 -7.10 -14.09
C TYR A 38 -1.24 -8.53 -14.42
N ASP A 39 -0.75 -9.51 -13.66
CA ASP A 39 -1.08 -10.94 -13.84
C ASP A 39 -2.44 -11.33 -13.25
N THR A 40 -2.96 -10.50 -12.34
CA THR A 40 -4.25 -10.69 -11.69
C THR A 40 -4.80 -9.36 -11.21
N THR A 41 -6.10 -9.27 -10.98
CA THR A 41 -6.74 -8.13 -10.32
C THR A 41 -6.77 -8.27 -8.79
N ALA A 42 -6.47 -9.46 -8.25
CA ALA A 42 -6.56 -9.80 -6.83
C ALA A 42 -7.98 -9.70 -6.23
N ASP A 43 -8.99 -10.14 -6.98
CA ASP A 43 -10.41 -10.13 -6.60
C ASP A 43 -10.79 -10.99 -5.39
N GLN A 44 -9.90 -11.90 -4.97
CA GLN A 44 -10.03 -12.71 -3.77
C GLN A 44 -9.34 -12.12 -2.54
N VAL A 45 -8.65 -10.98 -2.65
CA VAL A 45 -7.85 -10.39 -1.56
C VAL A 45 -8.59 -9.23 -0.90
N THR A 46 -8.61 -9.22 0.43
CA THR A 46 -9.11 -8.09 1.23
C THR A 46 -7.96 -7.17 1.64
N VAL A 47 -8.09 -5.87 1.37
CA VAL A 47 -7.16 -4.85 1.84
C VAL A 47 -7.82 -3.98 2.91
N TYR A 48 -7.24 -3.98 4.11
CA TYR A 48 -7.66 -3.12 5.22
C TYR A 48 -6.96 -1.76 5.14
N VAL A 49 -7.74 -0.69 5.00
CA VAL A 49 -7.26 0.70 4.94
C VAL A 49 -7.45 1.35 6.30
N ILE A 50 -6.39 1.39 7.10
CA ILE A 50 -6.40 1.95 8.46
C ILE A 50 -6.01 3.44 8.38
N ASP A 51 -7.03 4.31 8.31
CA ASP A 51 -6.86 5.72 7.91
C ASP A 51 -8.05 6.63 8.35
N THR A 52 -8.38 7.67 7.57
CA THR A 52 -9.50 8.61 7.74
C THR A 52 -10.86 8.07 7.30
N GLY A 53 -10.92 6.81 6.83
CA GLY A 53 -12.10 6.21 6.20
C GLY A 53 -11.94 6.07 4.69
N VAL A 54 -12.98 5.62 4.00
CA VAL A 54 -13.02 5.55 2.53
C VAL A 54 -14.39 5.99 2.05
N ASP A 55 -14.43 6.89 1.06
CA ASP A 55 -15.66 7.22 0.35
C ASP A 55 -16.05 6.10 -0.62
N ALA A 56 -16.92 5.20 -0.15
CA ALA A 56 -17.43 4.07 -0.92
C ALA A 56 -18.21 4.46 -2.18
N THR A 57 -18.62 5.73 -2.32
CA THR A 57 -19.38 6.21 -3.49
C THR A 57 -18.50 6.56 -4.69
N GLN A 58 -17.17 6.56 -4.51
CA GLN A 58 -16.25 6.83 -5.60
C GLN A 58 -16.39 5.78 -6.73
N PRO A 59 -16.54 6.21 -7.99
CA PRO A 59 -16.61 5.29 -9.13
C PRO A 59 -15.41 4.36 -9.25
N GLU A 60 -14.24 4.80 -8.77
CA GLU A 60 -13.00 4.01 -8.77
C GLU A 60 -13.12 2.65 -8.09
N PHE A 61 -14.03 2.51 -7.12
CA PHE A 61 -14.13 1.27 -6.35
C PHE A 61 -15.14 0.29 -6.91
N GLU A 62 -16.02 0.70 -7.83
CA GLU A 62 -17.01 -0.18 -8.48
C GLU A 62 -17.81 -1.04 -7.48
N GLY A 63 -18.11 -0.49 -6.29
CA GLY A 63 -18.84 -1.19 -5.23
C GLY A 63 -18.00 -2.19 -4.39
N ARG A 64 -16.68 -2.23 -4.57
CA ARG A 64 -15.77 -3.14 -3.84
C ARG A 64 -15.38 -2.67 -2.43
N VAL A 65 -15.86 -1.50 -1.99
CA VAL A 65 -15.70 -1.07 -0.59
C VAL A 65 -16.73 -1.81 0.27
N GLU A 66 -16.24 -2.66 1.16
CA GLU A 66 -17.03 -3.44 2.10
C GLU A 66 -17.29 -2.68 3.41
N PRO A 67 -18.27 -3.13 4.23
CA PRO A 67 -18.46 -2.59 5.57
C PRO A 67 -17.20 -2.70 6.44
N GLY A 68 -16.85 -1.57 7.07
CA GLY A 68 -15.74 -1.45 8.00
C GLY A 68 -16.17 -0.97 9.39
N GLN A 69 -15.24 -0.38 10.14
CA GLN A 69 -15.49 0.12 11.48
C GLN A 69 -14.84 1.48 11.70
N ASN A 70 -15.56 2.39 12.37
CA ASN A 70 -15.08 3.71 12.78
C ASN A 70 -14.81 3.74 14.29
N PHE A 71 -13.55 3.96 14.65
CA PHE A 71 -13.03 4.03 16.01
C PHE A 71 -12.86 5.47 16.52
N VAL A 72 -13.08 6.46 15.66
CA VAL A 72 -13.15 7.87 16.05
C VAL A 72 -14.48 8.12 16.76
N ASP A 73 -15.57 7.67 16.16
CA ASP A 73 -16.93 7.90 16.65
C ASP A 73 -17.60 6.64 17.24
N ASN A 74 -16.90 5.51 17.25
CA ASN A 74 -17.37 4.21 17.75
C ASN A 74 -18.67 3.73 17.09
N ASN A 75 -18.72 3.80 15.76
CA ASN A 75 -19.85 3.38 14.94
C ASN A 75 -19.37 2.69 13.64
N THR A 76 -20.28 2.39 12.72
CA THR A 76 -19.95 1.74 11.43
C THR A 76 -19.87 2.72 10.26
N ASP A 77 -19.96 4.03 10.50
CA ASP A 77 -19.82 5.04 9.45
C ASP A 77 -18.34 5.31 9.20
N THR A 78 -17.82 4.69 8.15
CA THR A 78 -16.43 4.82 7.71
C THR A 78 -16.25 5.83 6.57
N SER A 79 -17.19 6.76 6.40
CA SER A 79 -17.08 7.81 5.40
C SER A 79 -15.83 8.66 5.61
N ASP A 80 -15.22 9.05 4.49
CA ASP A 80 -13.99 9.82 4.51
C ASP A 80 -14.26 11.31 4.36
N GLY A 81 -14.21 12.02 5.50
CA GLY A 81 -14.34 13.47 5.55
C GLY A 81 -13.02 14.23 5.29
N ASN A 82 -11.89 13.53 5.16
CA ASN A 82 -10.58 14.13 4.95
C ASN A 82 -10.09 13.95 3.50
N GLY A 83 -10.23 12.73 2.98
CA GLY A 83 -9.82 12.32 1.65
C GLY A 83 -8.56 11.44 1.61
N ASP A 84 -7.75 11.37 2.68
CA ASP A 84 -6.49 10.61 2.64
C ASP A 84 -6.69 9.10 2.49
N GLY A 85 -7.56 8.51 3.31
CA GLY A 85 -7.89 7.09 3.20
C GLY A 85 -8.50 6.71 1.85
N THR A 86 -9.33 7.58 1.26
CA THR A 86 -9.84 7.40 -0.12
C THR A 86 -8.71 7.45 -1.16
N ARG A 87 -7.73 8.35 -1.01
CA ARG A 87 -6.55 8.39 -1.90
C ARG A 87 -5.76 7.10 -1.82
N LEU A 88 -5.48 6.60 -0.60
CA LEU A 88 -4.75 5.34 -0.43
C LEU A 88 -5.51 4.17 -1.05
N ALA A 89 -6.82 4.09 -0.79
CA ALA A 89 -7.71 3.09 -1.40
C ALA A 89 -7.68 3.16 -2.94
N SER A 90 -7.66 4.37 -3.53
CA SER A 90 -7.60 4.54 -4.99
C SER A 90 -6.27 4.06 -5.58
N ILE A 91 -5.14 4.31 -4.91
CA ILE A 91 -3.81 3.90 -5.35
C ILE A 91 -3.62 2.38 -5.24
N LEU A 92 -4.12 1.76 -4.17
CA LEU A 92 -3.95 0.31 -3.99
C LEU A 92 -4.94 -0.50 -4.83
N GLY A 93 -6.15 0.00 -5.07
CA GLY A 93 -7.24 -0.82 -5.62
C GLY A 93 -8.32 -0.09 -6.40
N GLY A 94 -8.10 1.16 -6.83
CA GLY A 94 -8.98 1.83 -7.78
C GLY A 94 -8.96 1.15 -9.17
N LYS A 95 -10.05 1.31 -9.92
CA LYS A 95 -10.16 0.84 -11.30
C LYS A 95 -9.07 1.44 -12.19
N ASP A 96 -8.96 2.76 -12.20
CA ASP A 96 -8.07 3.48 -13.11
C ASP A 96 -6.71 3.78 -12.44
N TYR A 97 -6.71 4.06 -11.13
CA TYR A 97 -5.51 4.49 -10.38
C TYR A 97 -4.86 3.36 -9.56
N GLY A 98 -5.53 2.21 -9.44
CA GLY A 98 -5.12 1.13 -8.56
C GLY A 98 -4.11 0.16 -9.15
N VAL A 99 -3.20 -0.31 -8.29
CA VAL A 99 -2.30 -1.44 -8.55
C VAL A 99 -3.10 -2.75 -8.64
N ALA A 100 -3.87 -3.09 -7.60
CA ALA A 100 -4.63 -4.34 -7.51
C ALA A 100 -6.13 -4.09 -7.77
N LYS A 101 -6.51 -4.07 -9.04
CA LYS A 101 -7.79 -3.50 -9.52
C LYS A 101 -9.06 -4.26 -9.11
N GLY A 102 -8.94 -5.42 -8.48
CA GLY A 102 -10.05 -6.29 -8.09
C GLY A 102 -10.24 -6.41 -6.58
N VAL A 103 -9.30 -5.91 -5.75
CA VAL A 103 -9.34 -6.13 -4.30
C VAL A 103 -10.65 -5.65 -3.65
N HIS A 104 -11.04 -6.34 -2.58
CA HIS A 104 -12.05 -5.87 -1.64
C HIS A 104 -11.41 -4.89 -0.66
N ILE A 105 -12.04 -3.74 -0.42
CA ILE A 105 -11.47 -2.68 0.43
C ILE A 105 -12.29 -2.58 1.71
N VAL A 106 -11.66 -2.76 2.87
CA VAL A 106 -12.31 -2.62 4.19
C VAL A 106 -11.74 -1.37 4.89
N PRO A 107 -12.52 -0.29 5.03
CA PRO A 107 -12.07 0.91 5.71
C PRO A 107 -12.08 0.74 7.24
N VAL A 108 -11.01 1.18 7.89
CA VAL A 108 -10.87 1.16 9.34
C VAL A 108 -10.53 2.58 9.76
N LYS A 109 -11.58 3.35 10.09
CA LYS A 109 -11.45 4.77 10.36
C LYS A 109 -10.92 4.99 11.77
N VAL A 110 -9.66 5.44 11.85
CA VAL A 110 -8.96 5.75 13.10
C VAL A 110 -8.51 7.22 13.17
N LEU A 111 -8.61 7.94 12.05
CA LEU A 111 -8.37 9.38 11.95
C LEU A 111 -9.68 10.13 11.65
N ASP A 112 -9.84 11.30 12.25
CA ASP A 112 -10.99 12.18 12.03
C ASP A 112 -10.92 12.93 10.69
N SER A 113 -11.95 13.74 10.37
CA SER A 113 -12.00 14.51 9.12
C SER A 113 -10.88 15.58 9.02
N GLY A 114 -10.24 15.95 10.13
CA GLY A 114 -9.05 16.79 10.15
C GLY A 114 -7.73 16.02 9.99
N GLY A 115 -7.79 14.69 9.85
CA GLY A 115 -6.61 13.82 9.79
C GLY A 115 -6.00 13.52 11.15
N ASN A 116 -6.69 13.84 12.25
CA ASN A 116 -6.18 13.64 13.60
C ASN A 116 -6.67 12.30 14.17
N GLY A 117 -5.76 11.56 14.79
CA GLY A 117 -6.06 10.31 15.48
C GLY A 117 -5.50 10.33 16.89
N ASN A 118 -6.26 9.82 17.85
CA ASN A 118 -5.71 9.50 19.16
C ASN A 118 -5.19 8.05 19.16
N LEU A 119 -4.19 7.78 20.01
CA LEU A 119 -3.52 6.49 20.08
C LEU A 119 -4.48 5.33 20.42
N VAL A 120 -5.52 5.59 21.24
CA VAL A 120 -6.49 4.57 21.65
C VAL A 120 -7.33 4.11 20.47
N SER A 121 -7.87 5.03 19.67
CA SER A 121 -8.63 4.73 18.46
C SER A 121 -7.78 3.98 17.44
N ILE A 122 -6.52 4.40 17.25
CA ILE A 122 -5.57 3.73 16.35
C ILE A 122 -5.30 2.29 16.77
N ILE A 123 -4.92 2.06 18.04
CA ILE A 123 -4.64 0.71 18.56
C ILE A 123 -5.89 -0.16 18.54
N SER A 124 -7.06 0.42 18.82
CA SER A 124 -8.34 -0.32 18.77
C SER A 124 -8.68 -0.77 17.36
N GLY A 125 -8.47 0.10 16.36
CA GLY A 125 -8.65 -0.25 14.95
C GLY A 125 -7.71 -1.37 14.50
N ILE A 126 -6.42 -1.26 14.82
CA ILE A 126 -5.43 -2.30 14.52
C ILE A 126 -5.82 -3.64 15.18
N GLY A 127 -6.21 -3.60 16.46
CA GLY A 127 -6.64 -4.78 17.20
C GLY A 127 -7.90 -5.43 16.62
N TRP A 128 -8.87 -4.64 16.16
CA TRP A 128 -10.07 -5.15 15.52
C TRP A 128 -9.75 -5.85 14.21
N VAL A 129 -8.87 -5.29 13.37
CA VAL A 129 -8.44 -5.95 12.12
C VAL A 129 -7.77 -7.29 12.42
N ALA A 130 -6.86 -7.33 13.40
CA ALA A 130 -6.19 -8.58 13.78
C ALA A 130 -7.16 -9.68 14.24
N GLN A 131 -8.32 -9.31 14.80
CA GLN A 131 -9.35 -10.25 15.26
C GLN A 131 -10.39 -10.62 14.19
N ASN A 132 -10.62 -9.75 13.20
CA ASN A 132 -11.70 -9.89 12.22
C ASN A 132 -11.18 -10.05 10.77
N VAL A 133 -9.91 -10.38 10.60
CA VAL A 133 -9.28 -10.53 9.29
C VAL A 133 -9.99 -11.58 8.42
N LYS A 134 -10.33 -11.18 7.19
CA LYS A 134 -10.75 -12.09 6.10
C LYS A 134 -9.55 -12.41 5.22
N GLN A 135 -9.07 -13.65 5.24
CA GLN A 135 -7.91 -14.07 4.44
C GLN A 135 -8.32 -14.47 3.01
N PRO A 136 -7.46 -14.27 1.99
CA PRO A 136 -6.16 -13.61 2.05
C PRO A 136 -6.26 -12.09 2.26
N ALA A 137 -5.40 -11.54 3.12
CA ALA A 137 -5.45 -10.13 3.51
C ALA A 137 -4.11 -9.40 3.39
N VAL A 138 -4.19 -8.07 3.22
CA VAL A 138 -3.11 -7.10 3.37
C VAL A 138 -3.65 -5.89 4.15
N ALA A 139 -2.79 -5.18 4.88
CA ALA A 139 -3.15 -3.88 5.46
C ALA A 139 -2.23 -2.77 4.95
N VAL A 140 -2.81 -1.57 4.83
CA VAL A 140 -2.07 -0.31 4.71
C VAL A 140 -2.45 0.59 5.87
N LEU A 141 -1.45 1.20 6.50
CA LEU A 141 -1.62 2.19 7.55
C LEU A 141 -1.11 3.52 7.01
N GLY A 142 -1.97 4.49 6.73
CA GLY A 142 -1.52 5.85 6.33
C GLY A 142 -1.18 6.75 7.50
N ILE A 143 -0.95 6.17 8.68
CA ILE A 143 -0.57 6.87 9.90
C ILE A 143 0.95 6.87 10.09
N GLY A 144 1.47 7.93 10.71
CA GLY A 144 2.86 8.00 11.11
C GLY A 144 3.08 9.09 12.16
N GLY A 145 4.13 8.93 12.96
CA GLY A 145 4.50 9.92 13.97
C GLY A 145 5.79 9.55 14.69
N PRO A 146 6.13 10.29 15.77
CA PRO A 146 7.24 9.93 16.64
C PRO A 146 7.13 8.51 17.19
N GLY A 147 8.27 7.88 17.45
CA GLY A 147 8.34 6.52 17.99
C GLY A 147 7.43 6.29 19.20
N ASN A 148 6.61 5.24 19.14
CA ASN A 148 5.64 4.89 20.18
C ASN A 148 5.55 3.36 20.37
N ASP A 149 5.99 2.87 21.52
CA ASP A 149 6.08 1.43 21.80
C ASP A 149 4.71 0.72 21.85
N GLN A 150 3.65 1.44 22.24
CA GLN A 150 2.30 0.87 22.28
C GLN A 150 1.75 0.67 20.87
N LEU A 151 1.97 1.64 19.98
CA LEU A 151 1.65 1.52 18.57
C LEU A 151 2.45 0.39 17.91
N ASP A 152 3.76 0.32 18.17
CA ASP A 152 4.61 -0.74 17.61
C ASP A 152 4.12 -2.13 18.02
N LYS A 153 3.73 -2.32 19.28
CA LYS A 153 3.19 -3.59 19.76
C LYS A 153 1.89 -3.97 19.04
N ALA A 154 1.00 -2.99 18.83
CA ALA A 154 -0.23 -3.22 18.09
C ALA A 154 0.07 -3.61 16.63
N VAL A 155 0.96 -2.89 15.96
CA VAL A 155 1.35 -3.15 14.57
C VAL A 155 2.05 -4.51 14.42
N LYS A 156 2.92 -4.90 15.36
CA LYS A 156 3.52 -6.25 15.38
C LYS A 156 2.45 -7.35 15.49
N THR A 157 1.39 -7.10 16.26
CA THR A 157 0.27 -8.06 16.37
C THR A 157 -0.47 -8.20 15.04
N LEU A 158 -0.63 -7.11 14.29
CA LEU A 158 -1.21 -7.12 12.95
C LEU A 158 -0.30 -7.82 11.92
N ALA A 159 0.99 -7.51 11.95
CA ALA A 159 2.01 -8.10 11.07
C ALA A 159 2.16 -9.62 11.26
N ALA A 160 1.81 -10.14 12.43
CA ALA A 160 1.80 -11.58 12.68
C ALA A 160 0.71 -12.33 11.90
N VAL A 161 -0.35 -11.65 11.43
CA VAL A 161 -1.50 -12.29 10.76
C VAL A 161 -1.68 -11.88 9.30
N MET A 162 -1.09 -10.76 8.85
CA MET A 162 -1.11 -10.33 7.45
C MET A 162 0.11 -9.45 7.11
N PRO A 163 0.51 -9.33 5.82
CA PRO A 163 1.46 -8.31 5.38
C PRO A 163 0.90 -6.92 5.66
N VAL A 164 1.77 -6.00 6.11
CA VAL A 164 1.39 -4.62 6.45
C VAL A 164 2.35 -3.66 5.77
N ALA A 165 1.84 -2.74 4.97
CA ALA A 165 2.62 -1.65 4.39
C ALA A 165 2.42 -0.36 5.20
N VAL A 166 3.52 0.33 5.50
CA VAL A 166 3.50 1.56 6.29
C VAL A 166 4.41 2.64 5.70
N PRO A 167 4.11 3.93 5.92
CA PRO A 167 4.99 5.01 5.52
C PRO A 167 6.29 5.00 6.35
N ALA A 168 7.43 5.24 5.70
CA ALA A 168 8.67 5.54 6.41
C ALA A 168 8.56 6.82 7.28
N GLY A 169 7.80 7.80 6.79
CA GLY A 169 7.60 9.11 7.40
C GLY A 169 8.06 10.24 6.48
N TRP A 170 7.63 11.46 6.78
CA TRP A 170 7.78 12.63 5.90
C TRP A 170 8.54 13.79 6.57
N SER A 171 9.59 13.47 7.33
CA SER A 171 10.33 14.44 8.15
C SER A 171 11.84 14.47 7.89
N ALA A 172 12.32 13.77 6.86
CA ALA A 172 13.75 13.65 6.54
C ALA A 172 14.58 13.19 7.76
N ALA A 173 14.05 12.21 8.51
CA ALA A 173 14.66 11.68 9.73
C ALA A 173 15.03 10.20 9.58
N ASP A 174 15.89 9.70 10.47
CA ASP A 174 16.14 8.27 10.57
C ASP A 174 14.83 7.56 10.96
N VAL A 175 14.46 6.56 10.17
CA VAL A 175 13.24 5.77 10.33
C VAL A 175 13.17 5.05 11.67
N SER A 176 14.31 4.81 12.34
CA SER A 176 14.34 4.27 13.71
C SER A 176 13.62 5.15 14.73
N THR A 177 13.38 6.43 14.40
CA THR A 177 12.73 7.41 15.27
C THR A 177 11.23 7.55 15.03
N SER A 178 10.66 6.90 14.00
CA SER A 178 9.24 6.99 13.66
C SER A 178 8.49 5.68 13.92
N SER A 179 7.23 5.79 14.32
CA SER A 179 6.29 4.67 14.37
C SER A 179 5.15 4.91 13.36
N PRO A 180 4.69 3.87 12.65
CA PRO A 180 5.13 2.47 12.76
C PRO A 180 6.36 2.10 11.91
N GLY A 181 6.98 3.05 11.20
CA GLY A 181 8.11 2.78 10.28
C GLY A 181 9.31 2.04 10.88
N ARG A 182 9.57 2.16 12.20
CA ARG A 182 10.64 1.42 12.89
C ARG A 182 10.32 -0.04 13.21
N VAL A 183 9.10 -0.51 12.96
CA VAL A 183 8.69 -1.90 13.25
C VAL A 183 9.35 -2.84 12.22
N PRO A 184 10.14 -3.85 12.63
CA PRO A 184 10.85 -4.70 11.65
C PRO A 184 9.96 -5.67 10.86
N ASP A 185 8.75 -5.95 11.36
CA ASP A 185 7.86 -6.99 10.81
C ASP A 185 6.91 -6.45 9.71
N VAL A 186 7.02 -5.16 9.36
CA VAL A 186 6.20 -4.50 8.32
C VAL A 186 7.04 -4.14 7.10
N LEU A 187 6.38 -3.82 5.99
CA LEU A 187 6.99 -3.21 4.82
C LEU A 187 7.02 -1.70 5.00
N THR A 188 8.17 -1.15 5.35
CA THR A 188 8.37 0.29 5.54
C THR A 188 8.79 0.95 4.24
N VAL A 189 7.99 1.92 3.78
CA VAL A 189 8.05 2.40 2.40
C VAL A 189 8.48 3.87 2.31
N GLY A 190 9.57 4.11 1.59
CA GLY A 190 10.04 5.44 1.21
C GLY A 190 9.39 5.95 -0.08
N ALA A 191 9.45 7.26 -0.32
CA ALA A 191 8.84 7.88 -1.50
C ALA A 191 9.86 8.33 -2.55
N MET A 192 9.51 8.13 -3.82
CA MET A 192 10.25 8.64 -4.99
C MET A 192 9.33 9.35 -6.00
N ASP A 193 9.92 10.16 -6.87
CA ASP A 193 9.26 10.87 -7.96
C ASP A 193 9.39 10.16 -9.31
N GLN A 194 8.71 10.71 -10.33
CA GLN A 194 8.71 10.17 -11.71
C GLN A 194 10.09 10.09 -12.38
N ASN A 195 11.10 10.78 -11.85
CA ASN A 195 12.47 10.77 -12.37
C ASN A 195 13.38 9.79 -11.63
N ASN A 196 12.81 8.88 -10.83
CA ASN A 196 13.55 8.01 -9.92
C ASN A 196 14.36 8.76 -8.85
N ALA A 197 14.00 10.01 -8.52
CA ALA A 197 14.62 10.72 -7.42
C ALA A 197 13.88 10.42 -6.11
N VAL A 198 14.64 10.02 -5.09
CA VAL A 198 14.09 9.88 -3.73
C VAL A 198 13.72 11.26 -3.18
N SER A 199 12.52 11.36 -2.60
CA SER A 199 12.06 12.60 -1.98
C SER A 199 12.97 12.99 -0.81
N PRO A 200 13.50 14.22 -0.75
CA PRO A 200 14.32 14.65 0.39
C PRO A 200 13.52 14.76 1.70
N LYS A 201 12.19 14.61 1.65
CA LYS A 201 11.32 14.60 2.84
C LYS A 201 11.10 13.20 3.41
N THR A 202 11.37 12.14 2.65
CA THR A 202 11.18 10.77 3.16
C THR A 202 12.12 10.51 4.32
N ASN A 203 11.64 9.80 5.33
CA ASN A 203 12.53 9.21 6.32
C ASN A 203 13.40 8.13 5.66
N PHE A 204 14.57 7.89 6.25
CA PHE A 204 15.66 7.11 5.66
C PHE A 204 16.30 6.16 6.67
N GLY A 205 17.25 5.35 6.23
CA GLY A 205 18.02 4.44 7.07
C GLY A 205 17.69 2.97 6.84
N ALA A 206 18.35 2.10 7.59
CA ALA A 206 18.34 0.66 7.35
C ALA A 206 16.97 -0.02 7.57
N GLY A 207 16.03 0.65 8.24
CA GLY A 207 14.67 0.17 8.44
C GLY A 207 13.72 0.45 7.26
N VAL A 208 14.16 1.12 6.19
CA VAL A 208 13.36 1.27 4.96
C VAL A 208 13.58 0.03 4.09
N ASP A 209 12.50 -0.65 3.72
CA ASP A 209 12.58 -1.89 2.93
C ASP A 209 12.67 -1.62 1.44
N VAL A 210 11.84 -0.68 0.96
CA VAL A 210 11.62 -0.38 -0.45
C VAL A 210 11.14 1.06 -0.63
N PHE A 211 11.38 1.63 -1.80
CA PHE A 211 10.78 2.89 -2.25
C PHE A 211 9.69 2.60 -3.28
N ALA A 212 8.66 3.44 -3.30
CA ALA A 212 7.61 3.39 -4.32
C ALA A 212 7.18 4.80 -4.73
N PRO A 213 6.43 4.96 -5.84
CA PRO A 213 5.90 6.25 -6.26
C PRO A 213 5.16 6.95 -5.11
N GLY A 214 5.60 8.15 -4.76
CA GLY A 214 5.06 8.88 -3.62
C GLY A 214 5.19 10.40 -3.70
N VAL A 215 5.64 10.93 -4.83
CA VAL A 215 5.71 12.37 -5.10
C VAL A 215 4.85 12.69 -6.32
N ASP A 216 3.93 13.63 -6.17
CA ASP A 216 2.99 14.07 -7.19
C ASP A 216 2.28 12.89 -7.90
N VAL A 217 1.83 11.94 -7.08
CA VAL A 217 1.07 10.76 -7.51
C VAL A 217 -0.39 11.16 -7.74
N PRO A 218 -0.93 11.01 -8.96
CA PRO A 218 -2.36 11.16 -9.21
C PRO A 218 -3.16 10.13 -8.40
N ALA A 219 -4.13 10.59 -7.62
CA ALA A 219 -5.02 9.76 -6.83
C ALA A 219 -6.42 10.40 -6.71
N VAL A 220 -7.43 9.59 -6.39
CA VAL A 220 -8.83 10.04 -6.28
C VAL A 220 -9.22 10.28 -4.82
N ALA A 221 -9.96 11.37 -4.57
CA ALA A 221 -10.56 11.71 -3.29
C ALA A 221 -12.02 12.18 -3.52
N PRO A 222 -12.81 12.45 -2.45
CA PRO A 222 -14.19 12.95 -2.56
C PRO A 222 -14.40 14.19 -3.45
N GLY A 223 -13.35 14.97 -3.72
CA GLY A 223 -13.36 16.14 -4.61
C GLY A 223 -12.86 15.89 -6.04
N GLY A 224 -12.57 14.64 -6.40
CA GLY A 224 -12.00 14.24 -7.70
C GLY A 224 -10.51 13.87 -7.63
N ALA A 225 -9.92 13.65 -8.80
CA ALA A 225 -8.53 13.26 -8.93
C ALA A 225 -7.58 14.46 -8.81
N SER A 226 -6.52 14.33 -8.01
CA SER A 226 -5.43 15.30 -7.97
C SER A 226 -4.09 14.65 -7.58
N PRO A 227 -2.96 15.16 -8.09
CA PRO A 227 -1.64 14.74 -7.63
C PRO A 227 -1.41 15.10 -6.16
N THR A 228 -0.81 14.18 -5.41
CA THR A 228 -0.44 14.38 -4.01
C THR A 228 0.89 13.70 -3.68
N SER A 229 1.52 14.12 -2.60
CA SER A 229 2.85 13.66 -2.20
C SER A 229 2.85 13.16 -0.75
N GLY A 230 3.44 11.99 -0.52
CA GLY A 230 3.60 11.41 0.82
C GLY A 230 4.11 9.97 0.76
N THR A 231 4.78 9.53 1.83
CA THR A 231 5.14 8.11 2.00
C THR A 231 3.91 7.23 2.20
N SER A 232 2.76 7.79 2.59
CA SER A 232 1.49 7.04 2.68
C SER A 232 1.04 6.56 1.28
N MET A 233 1.26 7.36 0.24
CA MET A 233 0.94 7.03 -1.15
C MET A 233 1.86 5.91 -1.64
N ALA A 234 3.15 6.01 -1.33
CA ALA A 234 4.13 4.96 -1.60
C ALA A 234 3.74 3.65 -0.88
N ALA A 235 3.31 3.71 0.38
CA ALA A 235 2.82 2.56 1.12
C ALA A 235 1.58 1.92 0.48
N ALA A 236 0.66 2.72 -0.08
CA ALA A 236 -0.50 2.20 -0.81
C ALA A 236 -0.10 1.44 -2.10
N PHE A 237 0.91 1.91 -2.84
CA PHE A 237 1.47 1.15 -3.96
C PHE A 237 2.00 -0.23 -3.52
N VAL A 238 2.75 -0.27 -2.43
CA VAL A 238 3.30 -1.52 -1.89
C VAL A 238 2.19 -2.43 -1.36
N ALA A 239 1.14 -1.89 -0.74
CA ALA A 239 -0.03 -2.67 -0.31
C ALA A 239 -0.75 -3.32 -1.49
N GLY A 240 -0.93 -2.59 -2.59
CA GLY A 240 -1.47 -3.14 -3.84
C GLY A 240 -0.59 -4.25 -4.42
N ALA A 241 0.73 -4.05 -4.48
CA ALA A 241 1.67 -5.07 -4.94
C ALA A 241 1.66 -6.32 -4.05
N ALA A 242 1.59 -6.14 -2.73
CA ALA A 242 1.43 -7.24 -1.79
C ALA A 242 0.10 -7.98 -2.00
N ALA A 243 -0.98 -7.29 -2.36
CA ALA A 243 -2.26 -7.91 -2.69
C ALA A 243 -2.17 -8.76 -3.98
N LEU A 244 -1.53 -8.25 -5.04
CA LEU A 244 -1.24 -9.04 -6.24
C LEU A 244 -0.48 -10.33 -5.91
N TYR A 245 0.58 -10.22 -5.10
CA TYR A 245 1.35 -11.39 -4.69
C TYR A 245 0.52 -12.37 -3.84
N ARG A 246 -0.31 -11.87 -2.92
CA ARG A 246 -1.22 -12.69 -2.09
C ARG A 246 -2.29 -13.39 -2.90
N ALA A 247 -2.74 -12.80 -4.00
CA ALA A 247 -3.71 -13.43 -4.90
C ALA A 247 -3.12 -14.69 -5.56
N GLU A 248 -1.87 -14.60 -6.02
CA GLU A 248 -1.14 -15.72 -6.60
C GLU A 248 -0.65 -16.73 -5.55
N ASN A 249 -0.37 -16.25 -4.33
CA ASN A 249 0.21 -17.03 -3.24
C ASN A 249 -0.64 -16.93 -1.96
N PRO A 250 -1.89 -17.43 -1.96
CA PRO A 250 -2.85 -17.17 -0.87
C PRO A 250 -2.43 -17.78 0.48
N SER A 251 -1.56 -18.80 0.47
CA SER A 251 -1.01 -19.42 1.67
C SER A 251 0.32 -18.80 2.14
N ALA A 252 0.86 -17.80 1.44
CA ALA A 252 2.11 -17.17 1.83
C ALA A 252 1.95 -16.44 3.17
N THR A 253 2.89 -16.68 4.08
CA THR A 253 2.93 -15.98 5.37
C THR A 253 3.24 -14.49 5.17
N PRO A 254 2.93 -13.63 6.16
CA PRO A 254 3.28 -12.21 6.10
C PRO A 254 4.76 -11.97 5.74
N ALA A 255 5.67 -12.68 6.42
CA ALA A 255 7.10 -12.60 6.17
C ALA A 255 7.50 -13.04 4.75
N GLN A 256 6.85 -14.09 4.20
CA GLN A 256 7.11 -14.52 2.82
C GLN A 256 6.68 -13.48 1.80
N VAL A 257 5.56 -12.78 2.04
CA VAL A 257 5.13 -11.68 1.17
C VAL A 257 6.09 -10.51 1.26
N SER A 258 6.47 -10.08 2.48
CA SER A 258 7.42 -8.98 2.65
C SER A 258 8.75 -9.27 1.96
N GLN A 259 9.27 -10.49 2.12
CA GLN A 259 10.50 -10.92 1.45
C GLN A 259 10.34 -10.92 -0.07
N ALA A 260 9.21 -11.42 -0.61
CA ALA A 260 8.98 -11.45 -2.05
C ALA A 260 8.91 -10.05 -2.68
N ILE A 261 8.31 -9.08 -1.97
CA ILE A 261 8.30 -7.67 -2.41
C ILE A 261 9.73 -7.11 -2.47
N VAL A 262 10.53 -7.35 -1.43
CA VAL A 262 11.93 -6.88 -1.37
C VAL A 262 12.80 -7.56 -2.44
N ASP A 263 12.64 -8.87 -2.65
CA ASP A 263 13.41 -9.65 -3.62
C ASP A 263 13.06 -9.29 -5.07
N ARG A 264 11.80 -8.93 -5.35
CA ARG A 264 11.37 -8.53 -6.70
C ARG A 264 11.80 -7.11 -7.05
N ALA A 265 12.02 -6.25 -6.05
CA ALA A 265 12.35 -4.84 -6.22
C ALA A 265 13.51 -4.63 -7.23
N THR A 266 13.46 -3.53 -7.98
CA THR A 266 14.52 -3.14 -8.91
C THR A 266 15.66 -2.48 -8.12
N PRO A 267 16.85 -3.07 -8.08
CA PRO A 267 17.95 -2.55 -7.28
C PRO A 267 18.68 -1.40 -7.99
N ASN A 268 19.15 -0.42 -7.22
CA ASN A 268 20.14 0.58 -7.65
C ASN A 268 19.74 1.47 -8.85
N VAL A 269 18.45 1.74 -9.02
CA VAL A 269 17.93 2.64 -10.07
C VAL A 269 17.53 4.03 -9.55
N LEU A 270 17.45 4.19 -8.23
CA LEU A 270 17.06 5.46 -7.61
C LEU A 270 18.27 6.38 -7.43
N THR A 271 18.02 7.68 -7.56
CA THR A 271 18.97 8.75 -7.27
C THR A 271 18.59 9.48 -5.98
N GLY A 272 19.58 10.10 -5.33
CA GLY A 272 19.33 10.84 -4.08
C GLY A 272 18.97 9.97 -2.87
N VAL A 273 19.22 8.65 -2.94
CA VAL A 273 19.01 7.73 -1.80
C VAL A 273 19.96 8.11 -0.66
N PRO A 274 19.47 8.44 0.54
CA PRO A 274 20.35 8.76 1.67
C PRO A 274 21.20 7.58 2.11
N ASP A 275 22.43 7.87 2.56
CA ASP A 275 23.38 6.85 3.04
C ASP A 275 22.77 5.93 4.10
N GLY A 276 23.10 4.64 4.02
CA GLY A 276 22.56 3.62 4.92
C GLY A 276 21.12 3.18 4.61
N THR A 277 20.51 3.69 3.53
CA THR A 277 19.17 3.28 3.07
C THR A 277 19.25 2.33 1.88
N PRO A 278 18.54 1.19 1.87
CA PRO A 278 18.54 0.28 0.73
C PRO A 278 17.99 0.91 -0.57
N ASN A 279 18.76 0.88 -1.66
CA ASN A 279 18.30 1.37 -2.96
C ASN A 279 17.49 0.27 -3.68
N ARG A 280 16.20 0.19 -3.36
CA ARG A 280 15.25 -0.79 -3.89
C ARG A 280 13.97 -0.08 -4.31
N LEU A 281 13.61 -0.16 -5.59
CA LEU A 281 12.34 0.36 -6.10
C LEU A 281 11.32 -0.77 -6.25
N LEU A 282 10.10 -0.55 -5.78
CA LEU A 282 8.98 -1.48 -5.95
C LEU A 282 8.85 -1.91 -7.42
N CYS A 283 8.62 -3.21 -7.63
CA CYS A 283 8.52 -3.79 -8.95
C CYS A 283 7.41 -4.86 -8.97
N THR A 284 6.45 -4.72 -9.88
CA THR A 284 5.33 -5.63 -10.11
C THR A 284 5.38 -6.27 -11.49
N VAL A 285 6.50 -6.14 -12.23
CA VAL A 285 6.70 -6.74 -13.56
C VAL A 285 6.08 -8.13 -13.58
N PRO A 286 5.08 -8.43 -14.42
CA PRO A 286 4.46 -9.75 -14.50
C PRO A 286 5.45 -10.90 -14.66
N GLY A 287 5.17 -12.05 -14.06
CA GLY A 287 5.96 -13.26 -14.30
C GLY A 287 5.72 -13.72 -15.74
N THR A 288 6.71 -13.65 -16.61
CA THR A 288 6.60 -13.97 -18.04
C THR A 288 5.72 -15.21 -18.29
N VAL A 289 4.59 -15.03 -18.97
CA VAL A 289 4.26 -15.96 -20.06
C VAL A 289 5.46 -15.87 -20.98
N SER A 290 6.18 -16.98 -21.17
CA SER A 290 7.31 -17.00 -22.10
C SER A 290 6.84 -16.41 -23.42
N GLU A 291 7.51 -15.37 -23.92
CA GLU A 291 7.41 -15.06 -25.35
C GLU A 291 7.93 -16.31 -26.08
N ALA A 292 6.98 -17.09 -26.58
CA ALA A 292 7.28 -18.23 -27.41
C ALA A 292 7.76 -17.70 -28.77
N GLN A 293 9.08 -17.80 -28.95
CA GLN A 293 9.87 -17.78 -30.18
C GLN A 293 9.91 -16.50 -31.03
#